data_AF-A0A258JNZ7-F1
#
_entry.id   AF-A0A258JNZ7-F1
#
_cell.length_a   1.000
_cell.length_b   1.000
_cell.length_c   1.000
_cell.angle_alpha   90.00
_cell.angle_beta   90.00
_cell.angle_gamma   90.00
#
_symmetry.space_group_name_H-M   'P 1'
#
loop_
_entity.id
_entity.type
_entity.pdbx_description
1 polymer ?
#
loop_
_entity_poly.entity_id
_entity_poly.type
_entity_poly.pdbx_seq_one_letter_code
_entity_poly.pdbx_strand_id
1 'polypeptide(L)'
;REIHVGQMRGVPILNEVLAVKALGFRVHAGRVLGMLITPWFMNLVLLPGPDEDWSRLVTGAKELIAFPSGVYEFLGANRADVGPYKACSLFSPMFDFPNMLQATDTAQAALVALFDPANREPGAPTGEIRRRR
;
A
#
# COMPACT_ATOMS: atom_id res chain seq x y z
N ARG A 1 -15.85 4.40 -10.68
CA ARG A 1 -14.57 4.45 -11.44
C ARG A 1 -14.17 5.90 -11.61
N GLU A 2 -13.75 6.57 -10.53
CA GLU A 2 -13.22 7.93 -10.59
C GLU A 2 -12.03 8.00 -9.65
N ILE A 3 -10.84 7.90 -10.24
CA ILE A 3 -9.62 8.25 -9.55
C ILE A 3 -9.14 9.47 -10.31
N HIS A 4 -9.05 10.58 -9.59
CA HIS A 4 -8.92 11.93 -10.09
C HIS A 4 -7.64 12.10 -10.95
N VAL A 5 -7.69 11.66 -12.21
CA VAL A 5 -6.71 12.02 -13.24
C VAL A 5 -6.75 13.53 -13.47
N GLY A 6 -7.91 14.18 -13.22
CA GLY A 6 -8.11 15.61 -13.39
C GLY A 6 -7.27 16.52 -12.48
N GLN A 7 -6.95 16.11 -11.24
CA GLN A 7 -6.13 16.94 -10.33
C GLN A 7 -4.63 16.72 -10.47
N MET A 8 -4.17 15.74 -11.26
CA MET A 8 -2.74 15.45 -11.46
C MET A 8 -2.27 15.57 -12.91
N ARG A 9 -3.13 16.01 -13.83
CA ARG A 9 -2.70 16.44 -15.17
C ARG A 9 -1.74 17.64 -15.03
N GLY A 10 -0.47 17.42 -15.36
CA GLY A 10 0.59 18.42 -15.26
C GLY A 10 1.57 18.24 -14.08
N VAL A 11 1.42 17.19 -13.26
CA VAL A 11 2.41 16.85 -12.23
C VAL A 11 3.53 16.01 -12.86
N PRO A 12 4.83 16.36 -12.69
CA PRO A 12 5.98 15.67 -13.28
C PRO A 12 6.22 14.23 -12.78
N ILE A 13 5.23 13.58 -12.17
CA ILE A 13 5.27 12.25 -11.54
C ILE A 13 4.31 11.28 -12.27
N LEU A 14 3.54 11.77 -13.24
CA LEU A 14 2.50 11.00 -13.92
C LEU A 14 3.09 10.09 -15.02
N ASN A 15 2.95 8.78 -14.86
CA ASN A 15 3.19 7.81 -15.92
C ASN A 15 1.88 7.48 -16.67
N GLU A 16 1.64 8.16 -17.79
CA GLU A 16 0.38 8.07 -18.57
C GLU A 16 0.14 6.70 -19.22
N VAL A 17 1.15 5.83 -19.31
CA VAL A 17 0.99 4.47 -19.87
C VAL A 17 0.29 3.52 -18.88
N LEU A 18 0.20 3.93 -17.62
CA LEU A 18 -0.44 3.16 -16.57
C LEU A 18 -1.87 3.64 -16.34
N ALA A 19 -2.71 2.71 -15.94
CA ALA A 19 -4.05 2.96 -15.45
C ALA A 19 -4.12 2.64 -13.97
N VAL A 20 -5.20 3.07 -13.31
CA VAL A 20 -5.43 2.64 -11.94
C VAL A 20 -5.96 1.21 -11.91
N LYS A 21 -5.33 0.36 -11.10
CA LYS A 21 -5.72 -1.04 -10.90
C LYS A 21 -5.56 -1.44 -9.44
N ALA A 22 -6.57 -2.10 -8.91
CA ALA A 22 -6.55 -2.69 -7.59
C ALA A 22 -6.53 -4.23 -7.74
N LEU A 23 -5.63 -4.93 -7.05
CA LEU A 23 -5.44 -6.37 -7.25
C LEU A 23 -4.96 -7.11 -5.99
N GLY A 24 -5.13 -8.44 -6.02
CA GLY A 24 -4.55 -9.35 -5.02
C GLY A 24 -5.15 -9.20 -3.62
N PHE A 25 -6.41 -8.75 -3.52
CA PHE A 25 -7.08 -8.60 -2.24
C PHE A 25 -7.34 -9.95 -1.57
N ARG A 26 -6.91 -10.08 -0.32
CA ARG A 26 -7.15 -11.23 0.54
C ARG A 26 -7.32 -10.80 1.99
N VAL A 27 -7.94 -11.66 2.79
CA VAL A 27 -7.99 -11.45 4.25
C VAL A 27 -6.63 -11.83 4.86
N HIS A 28 -6.09 -10.94 5.69
CA HIS A 28 -4.90 -11.15 6.49
C HIS A 28 -5.11 -10.55 7.89
N ALA A 29 -4.97 -11.37 8.93
CA ALA A 29 -5.18 -10.96 10.33
C ALA A 29 -6.50 -10.19 10.57
N GLY A 30 -7.60 -10.65 9.94
CA GLY A 30 -8.93 -10.03 10.05
C GLY A 30 -9.14 -8.78 9.19
N ARG A 31 -8.11 -8.26 8.53
CA ARG A 31 -8.16 -7.09 7.64
C ARG A 31 -8.09 -7.51 6.18
N VAL A 32 -8.55 -6.69 5.26
CA VAL A 32 -8.40 -6.94 3.81
C VAL A 32 -7.14 -6.24 3.31
N LEU A 33 -6.18 -7.02 2.82
CA LEU A 33 -4.90 -6.57 2.25
C LEU A 33 -4.90 -6.75 0.74
N GLY A 34 -4.46 -5.75 -0.01
CA GLY A 34 -4.21 -5.85 -1.45
C GLY A 34 -3.21 -4.82 -1.95
N MET A 35 -3.13 -4.68 -3.27
CA MET A 35 -2.28 -3.69 -3.94
C MET A 35 -3.12 -2.69 -4.73
N LEU A 36 -2.73 -1.42 -4.68
CA LEU A 36 -3.24 -0.36 -5.53
C LEU A 36 -2.11 0.20 -6.41
N ILE A 37 -2.24 0.02 -7.72
CA ILE A 37 -1.39 0.60 -8.74
C ILE A 37 -2.07 1.85 -9.26
N THR A 38 -1.32 2.94 -9.38
CA THR A 38 -1.73 4.18 -10.03
C THR A 38 -0.62 4.64 -10.97
N PRO A 39 -0.90 5.64 -11.84
CA PRO A 39 0.14 6.27 -12.65
C PRO A 39 1.30 6.91 -11.89
N TRP A 40 1.20 7.13 -10.57
CA TRP A 40 2.21 7.86 -9.79
C TRP A 40 2.75 7.08 -8.58
N PHE A 41 2.01 6.10 -8.06
CA PHE A 41 2.48 5.19 -7.01
C PHE A 41 1.97 3.74 -7.17
N MET A 42 2.65 2.81 -6.51
CA MET A 42 2.16 1.47 -6.19
C MET A 42 2.21 1.26 -4.68
N ASN A 43 1.03 1.06 -4.05
CA ASN A 43 0.90 0.96 -2.60
C ASN A 43 0.23 -0.35 -2.18
N LEU A 44 0.76 -0.98 -1.12
CA LEU A 44 -0.03 -1.92 -0.33
C LEU A 44 -1.17 -1.15 0.34
N VAL A 45 -2.37 -1.73 0.32
CA VAL A 45 -3.57 -1.15 0.92
C VAL A 45 -4.16 -2.13 1.92
N LEU A 46 -4.46 -1.63 3.10
CA LEU A 46 -5.21 -2.33 4.15
C LEU A 46 -6.53 -1.62 4.39
N LEU A 47 -7.60 -2.40 4.38
CA LEU A 47 -8.96 -1.97 4.71
C LEU A 47 -9.35 -2.52 6.09
N PRO A 48 -10.22 -1.82 6.84
CA PRO A 48 -10.68 -2.29 8.14
C PRO A 48 -11.34 -3.67 8.04
N GLY A 49 -11.12 -4.49 9.06
CA GLY A 49 -11.91 -5.71 9.25
C GLY A 49 -13.36 -5.40 9.64
N PRO A 50 -14.26 -6.40 9.62
CA PRO A 50 -15.67 -6.21 9.98
C PRO A 50 -15.88 -5.68 11.41
N ASP A 51 -14.96 -6.00 12.33
CA ASP A 51 -15.03 -5.60 13.74
C ASP A 51 -14.14 -4.39 14.08
N GLU A 52 -13.52 -3.74 13.08
CA GLU A 52 -12.65 -2.57 13.29
C GLU A 52 -13.34 -1.26 12.90
N ASP A 53 -13.42 -0.31 13.84
CA ASP A 53 -13.87 1.06 13.56
C ASP A 53 -12.68 1.98 13.28
N TRP A 54 -12.50 2.34 12.01
CA TRP A 54 -11.48 3.29 11.56
C TRP A 54 -12.07 4.68 11.23
N SER A 55 -13.29 4.99 11.65
CA SER A 55 -13.93 6.31 11.43
C SER A 55 -13.10 7.49 11.94
N ARG A 56 -12.26 7.26 12.95
CA ARG A 56 -11.35 8.25 13.55
C ARG A 56 -9.91 8.13 13.06
N LEU A 57 -9.64 7.36 12.02
CA LEU A 57 -8.30 7.21 11.46
C LEU A 57 -7.79 8.57 10.95
N VAL A 58 -6.68 9.02 11.52
CA VAL A 58 -6.06 10.30 11.15
C VAL A 58 -5.18 10.09 9.91
N THR A 59 -5.42 10.89 8.87
CA THR A 59 -4.59 10.88 7.65
C THR A 59 -3.13 11.22 8.01
N GLY A 60 -2.19 10.41 7.52
CA GLY A 60 -0.76 10.53 7.78
C GLY A 60 -0.29 9.88 9.09
N ALA A 61 -1.20 9.37 9.94
CA ALA A 61 -0.81 8.63 11.13
C ALA A 61 -0.08 7.34 10.76
N LYS A 62 1.09 7.12 11.38
CA LYS A 62 1.96 5.97 11.12
C LYS A 62 1.57 4.78 11.98
N GLU A 63 1.53 3.59 11.38
CA GLU A 63 1.38 2.31 12.07
C GLU A 63 2.36 1.30 11.49
N LEU A 64 3.12 0.63 12.35
CA LEU A 64 4.01 -0.45 11.95
C LEU A 64 3.25 -1.78 11.95
N ILE A 65 3.22 -2.45 10.80
CA ILE A 65 2.51 -3.72 10.63
C ILE A 65 3.52 -4.81 10.26
N ALA A 66 3.50 -5.89 11.05
CA ALA A 66 4.38 -7.03 10.86
C ALA A 66 3.80 -8.03 9.86
N PHE A 67 4.65 -8.45 8.93
CA PHE A 67 4.45 -9.53 7.98
C PHE A 67 5.58 -10.55 8.11
N PRO A 68 5.44 -11.76 7.54
CA PRO A 68 6.52 -12.75 7.52
C PRO A 68 7.84 -12.18 6.99
N SER A 69 7.81 -11.36 5.93
CA SER A 69 8.99 -10.73 5.35
C SER A 69 9.55 -9.54 6.14
N GLY A 70 8.90 -9.06 7.21
CA GLY A 70 9.39 -7.91 7.97
C GLY A 70 8.29 -6.96 8.47
N VAL A 71 8.69 -5.79 8.92
CA VAL A 71 7.78 -4.77 9.46
C VAL A 71 7.70 -3.60 8.47
N TYR A 72 6.48 -3.17 8.18
CA TYR A 72 6.21 -2.15 7.17
C TYR A 72 5.46 -0.97 7.81
N GLU A 73 5.85 0.25 7.47
CA GLU A 73 5.16 1.46 7.91
C GLU A 73 3.97 1.74 6.98
N PHE A 74 2.77 1.72 7.56
CA PHE A 74 1.55 2.12 6.90
C PHE A 74 1.11 3.50 7.41
N LEU A 75 0.62 4.31 6.49
CA LEU A 75 0.04 5.62 6.78
C LEU A 75 -1.48 5.54 6.68
N GLY A 76 -2.18 6.11 7.67
CA GLY A 76 -3.61 6.32 7.60
C GLY A 76 -3.97 7.24 6.43
N ALA A 77 -5.04 6.94 5.74
CA ALA A 77 -5.60 7.74 4.67
C ALA A 77 -7.13 7.69 4.77
N ASN A 78 -7.78 8.78 4.40
CA ASN A 78 -9.23 8.84 4.32
C ASN A 78 -9.63 9.57 3.04
N ARG A 79 -10.40 8.89 2.19
CA ARG A 79 -10.95 9.46 0.96
C ARG A 79 -12.47 9.40 1.04
N ALA A 80 -13.15 10.48 0.67
CA ALA A 80 -14.60 10.57 0.74
C ALA A 80 -15.32 9.37 0.08
N ASP A 81 -14.83 8.92 -1.08
CA ASP A 81 -15.49 7.87 -1.87
C ASP A 81 -15.11 6.43 -1.47
N VAL A 82 -14.05 6.26 -0.67
CA VAL A 82 -13.50 4.93 -0.31
C VAL A 82 -13.61 4.66 1.19
N GLY A 83 -13.63 5.72 2.00
CA GLY A 83 -13.52 5.65 3.45
C GLY A 83 -12.07 5.58 3.94
N PRO A 84 -11.88 5.26 5.24
CA PRO A 84 -10.57 5.16 5.86
C PRO A 84 -9.87 3.86 5.44
N TYR A 85 -8.59 3.99 5.08
CA TYR A 85 -7.71 2.87 4.78
C TYR A 85 -6.27 3.18 5.21
N LYS A 86 -5.42 2.17 5.25
CA LYS A 86 -3.99 2.31 5.50
C LYS A 86 -3.22 1.99 4.22
N ALA A 87 -2.17 2.75 3.93
CA ALA A 87 -1.33 2.52 2.76
C ALA A 87 0.16 2.50 3.07
N CYS A 88 0.90 1.61 2.44
CA CYS A 88 2.36 1.55 2.46
C CYS A 88 2.87 1.68 1.02
N SER A 89 3.64 2.74 0.73
CA SER A 89 4.16 2.98 -0.61
C SER A 89 5.35 2.07 -0.90
N LEU A 90 5.26 1.31 -1.99
CA LEU A 90 6.35 0.45 -2.45
C LEU A 90 7.15 1.11 -3.57
N PHE A 91 6.46 1.74 -4.53
CA PHE A 91 7.09 2.41 -5.65
C PHE A 91 6.47 3.78 -5.86
N SER A 92 7.35 4.79 -5.99
CA SER A 92 7.04 6.15 -6.38
C SER A 92 8.36 6.84 -6.73
N PRO A 93 8.52 7.45 -7.91
CA PRO A 93 7.56 7.51 -9.02
C PRO A 93 7.38 6.16 -9.74
N MET A 94 6.41 6.06 -10.65
CA MET A 94 6.12 4.83 -11.41
C MET A 94 6.78 4.79 -12.81
N PHE A 95 7.83 5.58 -13.03
CA PHE A 95 8.45 5.73 -14.37
C PHE A 95 9.17 4.49 -14.89
N ASP A 96 9.67 3.65 -14.00
CA ASP A 96 10.37 2.42 -14.38
C ASP A 96 9.43 1.31 -14.87
N PHE A 97 8.11 1.55 -14.86
CA PHE A 97 7.10 0.63 -15.35
C PHE A 97 6.64 1.02 -16.77
N PRO A 98 7.12 0.34 -17.82
CA PRO A 98 6.81 0.71 -19.20
C PRO A 98 5.38 0.34 -19.63
N ASN A 99 4.69 -0.53 -18.88
CA ASN A 99 3.31 -0.92 -19.16
C ASN A 99 2.61 -1.53 -17.94
N MET A 100 1.30 -1.70 -18.05
CA MET A 100 0.46 -2.30 -17.00
C MET A 100 0.75 -3.76 -16.69
N LEU A 101 1.30 -4.52 -17.63
CA LEU A 101 1.67 -5.93 -17.41
C LEU A 101 2.82 -5.99 -16.39
N GLN A 102 3.91 -5.27 -16.63
CA GLN A 102 5.05 -5.23 -15.71
C GLN A 102 4.65 -4.69 -14.33
N ALA A 103 3.85 -3.62 -14.27
CA ALA A 103 3.35 -3.11 -12.98
C ALA A 103 2.48 -4.15 -12.24
N THR A 104 1.65 -4.91 -12.97
CA THR A 104 0.82 -5.98 -12.39
C THR A 104 1.67 -7.15 -11.89
N ASP A 105 2.65 -7.58 -12.67
CA ASP A 105 3.52 -8.71 -12.33
C ASP A 105 4.37 -8.38 -11.10
N THR A 106 4.95 -7.18 -11.04
CA THR A 106 5.67 -6.69 -9.85
C THR A 106 4.76 -6.60 -8.63
N ALA A 107 3.54 -6.09 -8.78
CA ALA A 107 2.57 -6.03 -7.69
C ALA A 107 2.21 -7.41 -7.14
N GLN A 108 2.01 -8.39 -8.02
CA GLN A 108 1.74 -9.78 -7.62
C GLN A 108 2.95 -10.40 -6.93
N ALA A 109 4.16 -10.22 -7.48
CA ALA A 109 5.39 -10.69 -6.88
C ALA A 109 5.61 -10.08 -5.49
N ALA A 110 5.37 -8.78 -5.32
CA ALA A 110 5.47 -8.09 -4.03
C ALA A 110 4.48 -8.66 -2.99
N LEU A 111 3.24 -8.95 -3.39
CA LEU A 111 2.24 -9.58 -2.49
C LEU A 111 2.64 -11.00 -2.06
N VAL A 112 3.30 -11.76 -2.93
CA VAL A 112 3.86 -13.07 -2.57
C VAL A 112 5.06 -12.90 -1.64
N ALA A 113 6.01 -12.04 -2.02
CA ALA A 113 7.24 -11.78 -1.28
C ALA A 113 6.98 -11.29 0.15
N LEU A 114 5.93 -10.50 0.37
CA LEU A 114 5.49 -10.01 1.68
C LEU A 114 5.23 -11.15 2.69
N PHE A 115 4.92 -12.35 2.20
CA PHE A 115 4.59 -13.51 3.02
C PHE A 115 5.68 -14.58 3.04
N ASP A 116 6.81 -14.33 2.39
CA ASP A 116 7.95 -15.21 2.42
C ASP A 116 8.95 -14.76 3.51
N PRO A 117 9.14 -15.55 4.58
CA PRO A 117 10.11 -15.25 5.63
C PRO A 117 11.55 -15.14 5.13
N ALA A 118 11.89 -15.76 3.98
CA ALA A 118 13.22 -15.67 3.41
C ALA A 118 13.57 -14.24 2.94
N ASN A 119 12.55 -13.41 2.67
CA ASN A 119 12.73 -12.01 2.30
C ASN A 119 12.90 -11.09 3.52
N ARG A 120 12.92 -11.64 4.75
CA ARG A 120 13.19 -10.85 5.93
C ARG A 120 14.65 -10.42 5.96
N GLU A 121 14.88 -9.11 5.95
CA GLU A 121 16.23 -8.57 6.13
C GLU A 121 16.80 -9.04 7.48
N PRO A 122 17.99 -9.69 7.48
CA PRO A 122 18.67 -10.06 8.71
C PRO A 122 19.03 -8.78 9.49
N GLY A 123 18.39 -8.58 10.64
CA GLY A 123 18.73 -7.47 11.55
C GLY A 123 17.74 -6.30 11.59
N ALA A 124 16.62 -6.35 10.87
CA ALA A 124 15.53 -5.39 11.10
C ALA A 124 15.04 -5.53 12.57
N PRO A 125 15.10 -4.48 13.42
CA PRO A 125 14.84 -4.62 14.84
C PRO A 125 13.42 -5.15 15.07
N THR A 126 13.35 -6.37 15.58
CA THR A 126 12.10 -6.94 16.08
C THR A 126 11.83 -6.31 17.44
N GLY A 127 11.03 -5.24 17.48
CA GLY A 127 10.25 -4.91 18.68
C GLY A 127 10.81 -3.92 19.70
N GLU A 128 11.79 -3.06 19.37
CA GLU A 128 12.33 -2.04 20.30
C GLU A 128 11.80 -0.60 20.11
N ILE A 129 10.65 -0.42 19.45
CA ILE A 129 9.89 0.86 19.49
C ILE A 129 8.58 0.65 20.26
N ARG A 130 8.64 -0.11 21.36
CA ARG A 130 7.65 -0.06 22.44
C ARG A 130 8.22 0.77 23.59
N ARG A 131 8.34 2.09 23.41
CA ARG A 131 8.31 3.13 24.46
C ARG A 131 8.78 4.48 23.90
N ARG A 132 8.08 5.54 24.32
CA ARG A 132 8.26 6.98 24.03
C ARG A 132 7.57 7.37 22.71
N ARG A 133 6.49 8.14 22.71
CA ARG A 133 6.02 9.20 23.63
C ARG A 133 4.52 9.11 23.86
#